data_AF-A0A358MH83-F1
#
_entry.id   AF-A0A358MH83-F1
#
_cell.length_a   1.000
_cell.length_b   1.000
_cell.length_c   1.000
_cell.angle_alpha   90.00
_cell.angle_beta   90.00
_cell.angle_gamma   90.00
#
_symmetry.space_group_name_H-M   'P 1'
#
loop_
_entity.id
_entity.type
_entity.pdbx_description
1 polymer ?
#
loop_
_entity_poly.entity_id
_entity_poly.type
_entity_poly.pdbx_seq_one_letter_code
_entity_poly.pdbx_strand_id
1 'polypeptide(L)' 'MSDLLRLLTLLVTLAILVLVGTVFFAHAEGWSWLDAYFFTVVTLSTVGYGNIVPVTVAGKIGTTVFIFVGLGIFAVVVQQ' A
#
# COMPACT_ATOMS: atom_id res chain seq x y z
N MET A 1 14.76 -9.92 -21.91
CA MET A 1 14.58 -8.68 -21.13
C MET A 1 15.08 -8.99 -19.73
N SER A 2 16.24 -8.46 -19.34
CA SER A 2 17.03 -8.92 -18.18
C SER A 2 16.21 -8.93 -16.89
N ASP A 3 16.39 -9.94 -16.03
CA ASP A 3 15.65 -10.09 -14.76
C ASP A 3 15.75 -8.83 -13.86
N LEU A 4 16.88 -8.11 -13.96
CA LEU A 4 17.06 -6.79 -13.37
C LEU A 4 15.96 -5.78 -13.74
N LEU A 5 15.57 -5.70 -15.02
CA LEU A 5 14.53 -4.77 -15.47
C LEU A 5 13.16 -5.15 -14.89
N ARG A 6 12.87 -6.44 -14.71
CA ARG A 6 11.63 -6.90 -14.09
C ARG A 6 11.60 -6.49 -12.61
N LEU A 7 12.68 -6.76 -11.88
CA LEU A 7 12.82 -6.36 -10.48
C LEU A 7 12.65 -4.84 -10.31
N LEU A 8 13.34 -4.04 -11.12
CA LEU A 8 13.22 -2.58 -11.07
C LEU A 8 11.79 -2.11 -11.35
N THR A 9 11.11 -2.71 -12.34
CA THR A 9 9.73 -2.35 -12.66
C THR A 9 8.79 -2.62 -11.49
N LEU A 10 8.96 -3.75 -10.79
CA LEU A 10 8.13 -4.12 -9.66
C LEU A 10 8.40 -3.25 -8.43
N LEU A 11 9.66 -2.95 -8.13
CA LEU A 11 10.04 -2.05 -7.05
C LEU A 11 9.50 -0.64 -7.28
N VAL A 12 9.59 -0.12 -8.51
CA VAL A 12 9.02 1.19 -8.87
C VAL A 12 7.50 1.17 -8.74
N THR A 13 6.84 0.12 -9.23
CA THR A 13 5.38 -0.01 -9.12
C THR A 13 4.92 -0.07 -7.66
N LEU A 14 5.63 -0.83 -6.83
CA LEU A 14 5.37 -0.91 -5.39
C LEU A 14 5.59 0.44 -4.70
N ALA A 15 6.67 1.14 -5.02
CA ALA A 15 6.95 2.46 -4.47
C ALA A 15 5.83 3.46 -4.83
N ILE A 16 5.35 3.45 -6.08
CA ILE A 16 4.22 4.28 -6.50
C ILE A 16 2.95 3.93 -5.73
N LEU A 17 2.62 2.64 -5.58
CA LEU A 17 1.44 2.22 -4.81
C LEU A 17 1.53 2.67 -3.34
N VAL A 18 2.69 2.54 -2.72
CA VAL A 18 2.92 3.00 -1.34
C VAL A 18 2.77 4.51 -1.25
N LEU A 19 3.32 5.27 -2.18
CA LEU A 19 3.18 6.73 -2.20
C LEU A 19 1.72 7.17 -2.39
N VAL A 20 1.02 6.58 -3.36
CA VAL A 20 -0.41 6.88 -3.61
C VAL A 20 -1.27 6.53 -2.40
N GLY A 21 -1.07 5.34 -1.80
CA GLY A 21 -1.77 4.93 -0.59
C GLY A 21 -1.50 5.89 0.57
N THR A 22 -0.23 6.24 0.80
CA THR A 22 0.18 7.16 1.87
C THR A 22 -0.52 8.52 1.72
N VAL A 23 -0.50 9.10 0.52
CA VAL A 23 -1.16 10.38 0.25
C VAL A 23 -2.67 10.28 0.44
N PHE A 24 -3.28 9.22 -0.06
CA PHE A 24 -4.72 9.00 0.09
C PHE A 24 -5.12 8.90 1.56
N PHE A 25 -4.48 8.02 2.34
CA PHE A 25 -4.85 7.78 3.74
C PHE A 25 -4.53 8.95 4.67
N ALA A 26 -3.45 9.71 4.39
CA ALA A 26 -3.17 10.94 5.12
C ALA A 26 -4.32 11.95 5.02
N HIS A 27 -4.93 12.10 3.84
CA HIS A 27 -6.05 13.03 3.64
C HIS A 27 -7.40 12.43 4.04
N ALA A 28 -7.66 11.17 3.69
CA ALA A 28 -8.94 10.52 3.92
C ALA A 28 -9.22 10.29 5.41
N GLU A 29 -8.19 9.99 6.20
CA GLU A 29 -8.31 9.70 7.64
C GLU A 29 -7.72 10.80 8.53
N GLY A 30 -7.09 11.83 7.95
CA GLY A 30 -6.43 12.89 8.71
C GLY A 30 -5.22 12.42 9.51
N TRP A 31 -4.60 11.30 9.10
CA TRP A 31 -3.44 10.73 9.77
C TRP A 31 -2.16 11.50 9.46
N SER A 32 -1.17 11.36 10.36
CA SER A 32 0.19 11.82 10.05
C SER A 32 0.74 11.09 8.83
N TRP A 33 1.67 11.71 8.10
CA TRP A 33 2.31 11.08 6.93
C TRP A 33 2.96 9.74 7.28
N LEU A 34 3.54 9.63 8.47
CA LEU A 34 4.17 8.41 8.94
C LEU A 34 3.15 7.32 9.24
N ASP A 35 2.04 7.65 9.90
CA ASP A 35 0.94 6.72 10.19
C ASP A 35 0.27 6.22 8.91
N ALA A 36 0.04 7.12 7.95
CA ALA A 36 -0.51 6.76 6.64
C ALA A 36 0.44 5.86 5.84
N TYR A 37 1.75 6.14 5.84
CA TYR A 37 2.76 5.29 5.24
C TYR A 37 2.80 3.91 5.92
N PHE A 38 2.84 3.90 7.25
CA PHE A 38 2.87 2.68 8.04
C PHE A 38 1.66 1.81 7.76
N PHE A 39 0.45 2.38 7.80
CA PHE A 39 -0.79 1.70 7.45
C PHE A 39 -0.71 1.11 6.03
N THR A 40 -0.30 1.91 5.05
CA THR A 40 -0.20 1.51 3.64
C THR A 40 0.68 0.26 3.46
N VAL A 41 1.86 0.26 4.07
CA VAL A 41 2.81 -0.86 3.98
C VAL A 41 2.28 -2.09 4.74
N VAL A 42 1.77 -1.91 5.95
CA VAL A 42 1.24 -3.00 6.80
C VAL A 42 0.00 -3.66 6.17
N THR A 43 -0.84 -2.89 5.49
CA THR A 43 -1.99 -3.40 4.74
C THR A 43 -1.57 -4.15 3.49
N LEU A 44 -0.69 -3.60 2.65
CA LEU A 44 -0.21 -4.28 1.43
C LEU A 44 0.53 -5.58 1.72
N SER A 45 1.33 -5.58 2.80
CA SER A 45 2.07 -6.74 3.25
C SER A 45 1.22 -7.80 3.95
N THR A 46 -0.08 -7.55 4.11
CA THR A 46 -1.03 -8.41 4.83
C THR A 46 -0.71 -8.65 6.31
N VAL A 47 0.21 -7.86 6.89
CA VAL A 47 0.57 -7.97 8.31
C VAL A 47 -0.57 -7.51 9.22
N GLY A 48 -1.19 -6.36 8.90
CA GLY A 48 -2.44 -5.93 9.52
C GLY A 48 -2.46 -5.86 11.06
N TYR A 49 -1.51 -5.17 11.70
CA TYR A 49 -1.43 -5.08 13.17
C TYR A 49 -2.70 -4.57 13.88
N GLY A 50 -3.56 -3.83 13.18
CA GLY A 50 -4.85 -3.36 13.70
C GLY A 50 -4.76 -2.19 14.69
N ASN A 51 -3.58 -1.64 14.93
CA ASN A 51 -3.37 -0.44 15.76
C ASN A 51 -3.84 0.85 15.07
N ILE A 52 -3.77 0.89 13.74
CA ILE A 52 -4.27 1.99 12.90
C ILE A 52 -5.25 1.38 11.91
N VAL A 53 -6.50 1.84 11.94
CA VAL A 53 -7.59 1.32 11.11
C VAL A 53 -8.47 2.45 10.59
N PRO A 54 -8.93 2.40 9.33
CA PRO A 54 -9.74 3.47 8.75
C PRO A 54 -11.11 3.54 9.43
N VAL A 55 -11.48 4.73 9.89
CA VAL A 55 -12.78 4.99 10.53
C VAL A 55 -13.74 5.73 9.60
N THR A 56 -13.22 6.46 8.62
CA THR A 56 -14.05 7.19 7.66
C THR A 56 -14.63 6.26 6.58
N VAL A 57 -15.74 6.68 5.98
CA VAL A 57 -16.34 5.95 4.85
C VAL A 57 -15.36 5.87 3.68
N ALA A 58 -14.67 6.99 3.37
CA ALA A 58 -13.70 7.06 2.29
C ALA A 58 -12.49 6.15 2.53
N GLY A 59 -11.91 6.15 3.74
CA GLY A 59 -10.78 5.29 4.06
C GLY A 59 -11.13 3.82 4.11
N LYS A 60 -12.35 3.44 4.54
CA LYS A 60 -12.81 2.04 4.46
C LYS A 60 -12.93 1.55 3.01
N ILE A 61 -13.62 2.32 2.16
CA ILE A 61 -13.75 2.00 0.73
C ILE A 61 -12.37 1.98 0.06
N GLY A 62 -11.55 3.00 0.35
CA GLY A 62 -10.20 3.12 -0.18
C GLY A 62 -9.32 1.95 0.22
N THR A 63 -9.39 1.50 1.47
CA THR A 63 -8.67 0.31 1.94
C THR A 63 -9.07 -0.94 1.18
N THR A 64 -10.37 -1.16 0.97
CA THR A 64 -10.86 -2.31 0.19
C THR A 64 -10.33 -2.28 -1.24
N VAL A 65 -10.45 -1.15 -1.94
CA VAL A 65 -9.95 -1.01 -3.32
C VAL A 65 -8.43 -1.17 -3.37
N PHE A 66 -7.71 -0.59 -2.42
CA PHE A 66 -6.26 -0.62 -2.35
C PHE A 66 -5.72 -2.03 -2.17
N ILE A 67 -6.37 -2.87 -1.35
CA ILE A 67 -6.02 -4.29 -1.19
C ILE A 67 -6.17 -5.04 -2.52
N PHE A 68 -7.31 -4.89 -3.22
CA PHE A 68 -7.52 -5.58 -4.50
C PHE A 68 -6.51 -5.20 -5.58
N VAL A 69 -6.07 -3.94 -5.60
CA VAL A 69 -5.09 -3.45 -6.58
C VAL A 69 -3.66 -3.85 -6.22
N GLY A 70 -3.27 -3.71 -4.96
CA GLY A 70 -1.87 -3.79 -4.56
C GLY A 70 -1.40 -5.15 -4.07
N LEU A 71 -2.30 -6.01 -3.58
CA LEU A 71 -1.92 -7.30 -2.96
C LEU A 71 -1.16 -8.21 -3.95
N GLY A 72 -1.63 -8.31 -5.19
CA GLY A 72 -0.98 -9.15 -6.20
C GLY A 72 0.43 -8.67 -6.56
N ILE A 73 0.64 -7.36 -6.62
CA ILE A 73 1.95 -6.77 -6.90
C ILE A 73 2.90 -7.01 -5.74
N PHE A 74 2.46 -6.81 -4.50
CA PHE A 74 3.26 -7.10 -3.32
C PHE A 74 3.66 -8.58 -3.24
N ALA A 75 2.71 -9.49 -3.48
CA ALA A 75 2.98 -10.93 -3.47
C ALA A 75 4.04 -11.33 -4.52
N VAL A 76 3.95 -10.77 -5.73
CA VAL A 76 4.93 -11.05 -6.80
C VAL A 76 6.30 -10.47 -6.48
N VAL A 77 6.40 -9.30 -5.85
CA VAL A 77 7.67 -8.71 -5.41
C VAL A 77 8.39 -9.61 -4.41
N VAL A 78 7.65 -10.22 -3.48
CA VAL A 78 8.22 -11.07 -2.43
C VAL A 78 8.66 -12.45 -2.96
N GLN A 79 8.05 -12.91 -4.06
CA GLN A 79 8.28 -14.27 -4.61
C GLN A 79 9.34 -14.32 -5.72
N GLN A 80 9.83 -13.18 -6.22
CA GLN A 80 10.90 -13.11 -7.22
C GLN A 80 12.28 -13.17 -6.60
#